data_AF-A0AAE1Y9G2-F1
#
_entry.id   AF-A0AAE1Y9G2-F1
#
_cell.length_a   1.000
_cell.length_b   1.000
_cell.length_c   1.000
_cell.angle_alpha   90.00
_cell.angle_beta   90.00
_cell.angle_gamma   90.00
#
_symmetry.space_group_name_H-M   'P 1'
#
loop_
_entity.id
_entity.type
_entity.pdbx_description
1 polymer ?
#
loop_
_entity_poly.entity_id
_entity_poly.type
_entity_poly.pdbx_seq_one_letter_code
_entity_poly.pdbx_strand_id
1 'polypeptide(L)'
;MNKGFEKFLVNPITLQMVKVPKSPLALKRKKSFSMHGLGYDSCSDDYKKSFSMHGFGYDSCSDDYKVVTLSYYDTHNEHRSDHVETFVDVYSVKMGVWKRVESSPYDHAVLQLSPWEWDHFTRKLSQQVMFNKTLSPGAFVNGAIHWLAGSRKPSSPSVIAAFNLTNEVFDEIPVPDAQMFVA
;
A
#
# COMPACT_ATOMS: atom_id res chain seq x y z
N MET A 1 -16.61 -5.80 18.97
CA MET A 1 -15.78 -4.57 18.87
C MET A 1 -14.66 -4.80 17.85
N ASN A 2 -14.46 -3.91 16.88
CA ASN A 2 -13.39 -4.00 15.86
C ASN A 2 -12.03 -3.59 16.48
N LYS A 3 -11.21 -4.55 16.91
CA LYS A 3 -9.80 -4.29 17.28
C LYS A 3 -8.96 -4.12 16.00
N GLY A 4 -9.06 -2.96 15.36
CA GLY A 4 -8.05 -2.54 14.39
C GLY A 4 -6.76 -2.20 15.13
N PHE A 5 -5.61 -2.61 14.61
CA PHE A 5 -4.30 -2.29 15.18
C PHE A 5 -4.16 -0.76 15.32
N GLU A 6 -3.78 -0.31 16.51
CA GLU A 6 -3.48 1.09 16.77
C GLU A 6 -2.10 1.42 16.21
N LYS A 7 -1.94 2.65 15.72
CA LYS A 7 -0.68 3.14 15.15
C LYS A 7 -0.16 4.29 16.00
N PHE A 8 1.13 4.31 16.25
CA PHE A 8 1.80 5.33 17.02
C PHE A 8 3.01 5.83 16.25
N LEU A 9 3.21 7.14 16.23
CA LEU A 9 4.49 7.76 15.89
C LEU A 9 5.30 7.83 17.18
N VAL A 10 6.53 7.35 17.12
CA VAL A 10 7.42 7.31 18.28
C VAL A 10 8.65 8.13 17.94
N ASN A 11 8.96 9.12 18.76
CA ASN A 11 10.26 9.75 18.73
C ASN A 11 11.24 8.84 19.49
N PRO A 12 12.22 8.21 18.82
CA PRO A 12 13.11 7.24 19.47
C PRO A 12 14.09 7.90 20.45
N ILE A 13 14.33 9.21 20.34
CA ILE A 13 15.26 9.96 21.21
C ILE A 13 14.55 10.40 22.49
N THR A 14 13.35 10.97 22.35
CA THR A 14 12.59 11.51 23.50
C THR A 14 11.60 10.52 24.12
N LEU A 15 11.39 9.37 23.46
CA LEU A 15 10.38 8.36 23.79
C LEU A 15 8.93 8.89 23.79
N GLN A 16 8.70 10.09 23.24
CA GLN A 16 7.35 10.63 23.08
C GLN A 16 6.59 9.83 22.02
N MET A 17 5.33 9.56 22.31
CA MET A 17 4.44 8.79 21.43
C MET A 17 3.21 9.62 21.09
N VAL A 18 2.90 9.72 19.79
CA VAL A 18 1.67 10.34 19.29
C VAL A 18 0.84 9.26 18.62
N LYS A 19 -0.39 9.06 19.10
CA LYS A 19 -1.33 8.14 18.47
C LYS A 19 -1.81 8.71 17.15
N VAL A 20 -1.65 7.94 16.08
CA VAL A 20 -2.22 8.29 14.78
C VAL A 20 -3.71 7.92 14.80
N PRO A 21 -4.64 8.86 14.58
CA PRO A 21 -6.06 8.56 14.55
C PRO A 21 -6.36 7.63 13.38
N LYS A 22 -7.38 6.79 13.53
CA LYS A 22 -7.85 5.97 12.41
C LYS A 22 -8.33 6.91 11.30
N SER A 23 -7.83 6.69 10.08
CA SER A 23 -8.31 7.44 8.93
C SER A 23 -9.82 7.21 8.77
N PRO A 24 -10.65 8.28 8.74
CA PRO A 24 -12.07 8.14 8.43
C PRO A 24 -12.30 7.72 6.96
N LEU A 25 -11.25 7.81 6.14
CA LEU A 25 -11.23 7.48 4.71
C LEU A 25 -10.79 6.03 4.47
N ALA A 26 -10.36 5.32 5.51
CA ALA A 26 -9.87 3.96 5.40
C ALA A 26 -10.91 3.02 4.76
N LEU A 27 -10.45 2.22 3.80
CA LEU A 27 -11.31 1.23 3.14
C LEU A 27 -11.91 0.25 4.15
N LYS A 28 -13.21 -0.04 3.99
CA LYS A 28 -13.92 -0.95 4.87
C LYS A 28 -13.37 -2.36 4.71
N ARG A 29 -12.66 -2.86 5.73
CA ARG A 29 -12.33 -4.27 5.82
C ARG A 29 -13.62 -5.03 6.19
N LYS A 30 -14.25 -5.74 5.24
CA LYS A 30 -15.25 -6.74 5.63
C LYS A 30 -14.52 -7.74 6.54
N LYS A 31 -15.02 -7.95 7.77
CA LYS A 31 -14.38 -8.85 8.74
C LYS A 31 -14.16 -10.19 8.03
N SER A 32 -12.90 -10.63 7.97
CA SER A 32 -12.64 -12.06 7.98
C SER A 32 -13.41 -12.59 9.18
N PHE A 33 -14.42 -13.42 8.92
CA PHE A 33 -14.96 -14.26 9.97
C PHE A 33 -13.79 -15.00 10.60
N SER A 34 -13.92 -15.19 11.91
CA SER A 34 -13.24 -16.24 12.65
C SER A 34 -13.07 -17.48 11.77
N MET A 35 -11.95 -18.19 11.96
CA MET A 35 -11.88 -19.62 11.72
C MET A 35 -13.26 -20.27 11.92
N HIS A 36 -13.73 -20.94 10.86
CA HIS A 36 -15.04 -21.59 10.71
C HIS A 36 -16.24 -20.65 10.52
N GLY A 37 -16.58 -20.35 9.26
CA GLY A 37 -17.85 -19.72 8.89
C GLY A 37 -17.74 -18.83 7.66
N LEU A 38 -18.06 -19.38 6.49
CA LEU A 38 -18.14 -18.67 5.22
C LEU A 38 -19.21 -17.57 5.28
N GLY A 39 -18.80 -16.31 5.18
CA GLY A 39 -19.72 -15.19 4.96
C GLY A 39 -20.00 -15.03 3.48
N TYR A 40 -20.97 -15.79 2.96
CA TYR A 40 -21.48 -15.70 1.59
C TYR A 40 -22.45 -14.52 1.47
N ASP A 41 -22.14 -13.55 0.61
CA ASP A 41 -23.02 -12.44 0.23
C ASP A 41 -23.65 -12.78 -1.12
N SER A 42 -24.80 -13.47 -1.07
CA SER A 42 -25.46 -14.08 -2.22
C SER A 42 -25.94 -13.10 -3.30
N CYS A 43 -25.82 -11.80 -3.07
CA CYS A 43 -26.32 -10.76 -3.97
C CYS A 43 -25.24 -10.19 -4.91
N SER A 44 -23.94 -10.41 -4.65
CA SER A 44 -22.86 -9.81 -5.46
C SER A 44 -21.60 -10.66 -5.70
N ASP A 45 -21.46 -11.83 -5.08
CA ASP A 45 -20.35 -12.79 -5.28
C ASP A 45 -18.90 -12.24 -5.14
N ASP A 46 -18.69 -11.11 -4.44
CA ASP A 46 -17.36 -10.48 -4.34
C ASP A 46 -16.74 -10.55 -2.92
N TYR A 47 -15.73 -11.40 -2.71
CA TYR A 47 -14.84 -11.33 -1.55
C TYR A 47 -13.84 -10.15 -1.70
N LYS A 48 -14.20 -8.96 -1.21
CA LYS A 48 -13.31 -7.78 -1.26
C LYS A 48 -12.41 -7.71 -0.04
N LYS A 49 -11.15 -8.15 -0.18
CA LYS A 49 -10.11 -7.92 0.82
C LYS A 49 -9.44 -6.57 0.54
N SER A 50 -9.34 -5.69 1.54
CA SER A 50 -8.59 -4.44 1.41
C SER A 50 -7.16 -4.61 1.93
N PHE A 51 -6.21 -4.04 1.19
CA PHE A 51 -4.80 -3.99 1.53
C PHE A 51 -4.38 -2.54 1.77
N SER A 52 -3.43 -2.31 2.68
CA SER A 52 -2.93 -0.97 2.98
C SER A 52 -1.44 -0.97 3.30
N MET A 53 -0.71 -0.07 2.66
CA MET A 53 0.71 0.21 2.93
C MET A 53 0.86 1.59 3.55
N HIS A 54 1.98 1.81 4.23
CA HIS A 54 2.21 3.06 4.94
C HIS A 54 3.59 3.61 4.61
N GLY A 55 3.67 4.94 4.63
CA GLY A 55 4.89 5.71 4.59
C GLY A 55 4.85 6.81 5.63
N PHE A 56 6.02 7.20 6.12
CA PHE A 56 6.18 8.32 7.06
C PHE A 56 7.34 9.19 6.60
N GLY A 57 7.20 10.51 6.68
CA GLY A 57 8.27 11.43 6.33
C GLY A 57 8.02 12.84 6.83
N TYR A 58 9.03 13.69 6.65
CA TYR A 58 9.01 15.09 7.04
C TYR A 58 8.89 15.99 5.81
N ASP A 59 7.92 16.89 5.82
CA ASP A 59 7.74 17.93 4.82
C ASP A 59 8.38 19.22 5.33
N SER A 60 9.59 19.51 4.85
CA SER A 60 10.35 20.70 5.25
C SER A 60 9.69 22.02 4.84
N CYS A 61 8.83 22.02 3.81
CA CYS A 61 8.19 23.24 3.33
C CYS A 61 7.05 23.69 4.25
N SER A 62 6.35 22.74 4.89
CA SER A 62 5.27 23.04 5.85
C SER A 62 5.69 22.86 7.31
N ASP A 63 6.92 22.40 7.54
CA ASP A 63 7.45 21.99 8.85
C ASP A 63 6.46 21.05 9.56
N ASP A 64 6.19 19.93 8.91
CA ASP A 64 5.21 18.95 9.34
C ASP A 64 5.68 17.52 9.09
N TYR A 65 5.31 16.62 10.00
CA TYR A 65 5.43 15.19 9.77
C TYR A 65 4.15 14.68 9.14
N LYS A 66 4.28 13.86 8.11
CA LYS A 66 3.15 13.29 7.39
C LYS A 66 3.19 11.77 7.42
N VAL A 67 2.01 11.17 7.60
CA VAL A 67 1.80 9.73 7.38
C VAL A 67 1.00 9.55 6.10
N VAL A 68 1.53 8.79 5.16
CA VAL A 68 0.87 8.47 3.89
C VAL A 68 0.39 7.03 3.96
N THR A 69 -0.87 6.79 3.60
CA THR A 69 -1.46 5.47 3.50
C THR A 69 -1.89 5.21 2.06
N LEU A 70 -1.37 4.15 1.45
CA LEU A 70 -1.84 3.63 0.17
C LEU A 70 -2.81 2.50 0.45
N SER A 71 -3.98 2.48 -0.17
CA SER A 71 -4.95 1.40 0.04
C SER A 71 -5.72 1.04 -1.22
N TYR A 72 -5.99 -0.26 -1.39
CA TYR A 72 -6.65 -0.78 -2.58
C TYR A 72 -7.47 -2.04 -2.23
N TYR A 73 -8.41 -2.41 -3.10
CA TYR A 73 -9.19 -3.65 -2.98
C TYR A 73 -8.61 -4.76 -3.85
N ASP A 74 -8.47 -5.95 -3.30
CA ASP A 74 -8.14 -7.15 -4.08
C ASP A 74 -9.41 -7.69 -4.72
N THR A 75 -9.48 -7.58 -6.04
CA THR A 75 -10.53 -8.18 -6.85
C THR A 75 -9.97 -9.48 -7.42
N HIS A 76 -10.32 -10.61 -6.82
CA HIS A 76 -9.89 -11.95 -7.23
C HIS A 76 -10.36 -12.38 -8.64
N ASN A 77 -10.81 -11.46 -9.49
CA ASN A 77 -11.35 -11.75 -10.80
C ASN A 77 -10.21 -11.88 -11.82
N GLU A 78 -9.73 -13.11 -12.01
CA GLU A 78 -8.72 -13.51 -13.03
C GLU A 78 -9.15 -13.19 -14.49
N HIS A 79 -10.33 -12.63 -14.71
CA HIS A 79 -10.89 -12.35 -16.03
C HIS A 79 -11.09 -10.86 -16.35
N ARG A 80 -10.80 -9.96 -15.41
CA ARG A 80 -10.78 -8.53 -15.71
C ARG A 80 -9.60 -7.87 -15.02
N SER A 81 -8.74 -7.28 -15.83
CA SER A 81 -7.79 -6.24 -15.38
C SER A 81 -8.60 -5.00 -14.99
N ASP A 82 -9.46 -5.12 -13.99
CA ASP A 82 -10.16 -3.97 -13.45
C ASP A 82 -9.10 -3.16 -12.73
N HIS A 83 -8.79 -1.99 -13.28
CA HIS A 83 -7.84 -1.04 -12.73
C HIS A 83 -8.17 -0.77 -11.26
N VAL A 84 -7.46 -1.45 -10.35
CA VAL A 84 -7.69 -1.22 -8.93
C VAL A 84 -7.12 0.14 -8.59
N GLU A 85 -8.03 1.08 -8.33
CA GLU A 85 -7.67 2.38 -7.82
C GLU A 85 -6.92 2.22 -6.49
N THR A 86 -5.71 2.80 -6.43
CA THR A 86 -4.93 2.83 -5.19
C THR A 86 -5.12 4.20 -4.56
N PHE A 87 -5.99 4.26 -3.56
CA PHE A 87 -6.29 5.49 -2.83
C PHE A 87 -5.11 5.91 -1.96
N VAL A 88 -4.89 7.22 -1.89
CA VAL A 88 -3.81 7.84 -1.13
C VAL A 88 -4.43 8.76 -0.09
N ASP A 89 -4.20 8.43 1.18
CA ASP A 89 -4.61 9.25 2.32
C ASP A 89 -3.39 9.82 3.02
N VAL A 90 -3.39 11.12 3.27
CA VAL A 90 -2.31 11.86 3.95
C VAL A 90 -2.81 12.37 5.29
N TYR A 91 -2.09 12.04 6.35
CA TYR A 91 -2.28 12.60 7.68
C TYR A 91 -1.22 13.66 7.95
N SER A 92 -1.65 14.87 8.28
CA SER A 92 -0.79 15.91 8.84
C SER A 92 -0.73 15.74 10.35
N VAL A 93 0.46 15.56 10.92
CA VAL A 93 0.65 15.45 12.36
C VAL A 93 0.41 16.80 13.03
N LYS A 94 0.92 17.88 12.43
CA LYS A 94 0.77 19.26 12.93
C LYS A 94 -0.68 19.72 12.95
N MET A 95 -1.44 19.44 11.89
CA MET A 95 -2.85 19.83 11.81
C MET A 95 -3.77 18.81 12.46
N GLY A 96 -3.32 17.57 12.66
CA GLY A 96 -4.11 16.49 13.23
C GLY A 96 -5.24 15.98 12.33
N VAL A 97 -5.16 16.21 11.02
CA VAL A 97 -6.24 15.88 10.06
C VAL A 97 -5.78 14.91 8.98
N TRP A 98 -6.72 14.06 8.55
CA TRP A 98 -6.59 13.20 7.37
C TRP A 98 -7.24 13.87 6.16
N LYS A 99 -6.63 13.72 4.99
CA LYS A 99 -7.23 14.06 3.70
C LYS A 99 -6.93 12.98 2.66
N ARG A 100 -7.84 12.83 1.69
CA ARG A 100 -7.61 12.02 0.49
C ARG A 100 -7.06 12.93 -0.60
N VAL A 101 -5.98 12.50 -1.23
CA VAL A 101 -5.42 13.15 -2.42
C VAL A 101 -5.68 12.29 -3.66
N GLU A 102 -5.10 12.68 -4.79
CA GLU A 102 -5.22 11.90 -6.03
C GLU A 102 -4.71 10.47 -5.85
N SER A 103 -5.42 9.53 -6.45
CA SER A 103 -5.07 8.11 -6.42
C SER A 103 -3.75 7.86 -7.16
N SER A 104 -2.99 6.87 -6.70
CA SER A 104 -1.72 6.55 -7.34
C SER A 104 -1.93 6.07 -8.79
N PRO A 105 -1.14 6.59 -9.74
CA PRO A 105 -1.15 6.13 -11.13
C PRO A 105 -0.42 4.79 -11.32
N TYR A 106 0.20 4.24 -10.28
CA TYR A 106 0.95 2.97 -10.30
C TYR A 106 0.17 1.81 -9.71
N ASP A 107 0.59 0.60 -10.06
CA ASP A 107 0.10 -0.63 -9.44
C ASP A 107 0.98 -0.99 -8.24
N HIS A 108 0.43 -0.84 -7.05
CA HIS A 108 1.11 -1.13 -5.79
C HIS A 108 0.82 -2.54 -5.26
N ALA A 109 0.12 -3.36 -6.04
CA ALA A 109 -0.14 -4.75 -5.72
C ALA A 109 0.97 -5.71 -6.17
N VAL A 110 2.07 -5.19 -6.75
CA VAL A 110 3.16 -6.00 -7.30
C VAL A 110 3.72 -6.94 -6.24
N LEU A 111 3.52 -8.23 -6.50
CA LEU A 111 4.23 -9.31 -5.83
C LEU A 111 5.69 -9.21 -6.28
N GLN A 112 6.63 -9.01 -5.35
CA GLN A 112 7.93 -9.64 -5.53
C GLN A 112 7.63 -11.14 -5.52
N LEU A 113 7.47 -11.75 -6.70
CA LEU A 113 7.65 -13.17 -7.02
C LEU A 113 7.03 -13.39 -8.41
N SER A 114 7.86 -13.74 -9.38
CA SER A 114 7.46 -14.03 -10.75
C SER A 114 6.52 -15.24 -10.84
N PRO A 115 5.38 -15.14 -11.55
CA PRO A 115 4.38 -16.21 -11.66
C PRO A 115 4.79 -17.49 -12.40
N TRP A 116 5.95 -17.54 -13.08
CA TRP A 116 6.28 -18.63 -14.00
C TRP A 116 7.04 -19.83 -13.42
N GLU A 117 7.25 -19.91 -12.11
CA GLU A 117 7.86 -21.10 -11.47
C GLU A 117 6.85 -21.98 -10.72
N TRP A 118 5.55 -21.72 -10.83
CA TRP A 118 4.53 -22.41 -10.01
C TRP A 118 3.70 -23.40 -10.83
N ASP A 119 4.04 -24.68 -10.76
CA ASP A 119 3.23 -25.77 -11.32
C ASP A 119 1.91 -25.97 -10.54
N HIS A 120 0.87 -26.42 -11.25
CA HIS A 120 -0.54 -26.47 -10.86
C HIS A 120 -0.81 -27.23 -9.52
N PHE A 121 0.11 -28.10 -9.10
CA PHE A 121 0.05 -28.85 -7.84
C PHE A 121 0.22 -27.96 -6.59
N THR A 122 1.00 -26.88 -6.67
CA THR A 122 1.26 -26.00 -5.51
C THR A 122 0.08 -25.09 -5.13
N ARG A 123 -0.93 -24.95 -6.00
CA ARG A 123 -2.10 -24.05 -5.83
C ARG A 123 -2.95 -24.33 -4.58
N LYS A 124 -2.95 -25.58 -4.10
CA LYS A 124 -3.80 -25.99 -2.96
C LYS A 124 -3.08 -25.87 -1.61
N LEU A 125 -1.75 -26.04 -1.58
CA LEU A 125 -0.93 -25.74 -0.41
C LEU A 125 -0.64 -24.22 -0.29
N SER A 126 -0.59 -23.52 -1.41
CA SER A 126 -0.27 -22.10 -1.47
C SER A 126 -1.38 -21.21 -0.91
N GLN A 127 -2.66 -21.61 -0.94
CA GLN A 127 -3.69 -20.84 -0.22
C GLN A 127 -3.43 -20.78 1.28
N GLN A 128 -2.80 -21.79 1.91
CA GLN A 128 -2.44 -21.72 3.33
C GLN A 128 -1.09 -21.04 3.60
N VAL A 129 -0.18 -21.00 2.61
CA VAL A 129 1.22 -20.52 2.78
C VAL A 129 1.48 -19.13 2.14
N MET A 130 0.70 -18.69 1.15
CA MET A 130 0.81 -17.37 0.46
C MET A 130 0.16 -16.21 1.23
N PHE A 131 -0.35 -16.43 2.45
CA PHE A 131 -1.15 -15.41 3.14
C PHE A 131 -0.36 -14.18 3.62
N ASN A 132 0.97 -14.17 3.46
CA ASN A 132 1.80 -13.01 3.72
C ASN A 132 2.12 -12.26 2.41
N LYS A 133 1.09 -11.69 1.75
CA LYS A 133 1.32 -10.53 0.86
C LYS A 133 2.05 -9.47 1.69
N THR A 134 3.37 -9.41 1.54
CA THR A 134 4.21 -8.55 2.39
C THR A 134 4.26 -7.21 1.71
N LEU A 135 3.32 -6.36 2.11
CA LEU A 135 3.27 -4.97 1.68
C LEU A 135 4.52 -4.24 2.21
N SER A 136 5.38 -3.79 1.31
CA SER A 136 6.60 -3.09 1.71
C SER A 136 6.26 -1.69 2.20
N PRO A 137 6.75 -1.28 3.40
CA PRO A 137 6.61 0.09 3.84
C PRO A 137 7.39 1.04 2.92
N GLY A 138 6.90 2.28 2.81
CA GLY A 138 7.53 3.29 1.98
C GLY A 138 8.82 3.82 2.61
N ALA A 139 9.85 4.02 1.77
CA ALA A 139 11.13 4.59 2.20
C ALA A 139 11.16 6.11 1.97
N PHE A 140 11.40 6.88 3.03
CA PHE A 140 11.51 8.34 2.93
C PHE A 140 12.93 8.77 2.60
N VAL A 141 13.10 9.49 1.49
CA VAL A 141 14.37 10.08 1.06
C VAL A 141 14.08 11.34 0.23
N ASN A 142 14.88 12.40 0.41
CA ASN A 142 14.81 13.64 -0.37
C ASN A 142 13.40 14.26 -0.49
N GLY A 143 12.63 14.29 0.60
CA GLY A 143 11.30 14.91 0.63
C GLY A 143 10.18 14.07 0.01
N ALA A 144 10.47 12.86 -0.46
CA ALA A 144 9.49 11.94 -1.02
C ALA A 144 9.53 10.56 -0.36
N ILE A 145 8.40 9.87 -0.41
CA ILE A 145 8.29 8.48 0.04
C ILE A 145 8.24 7.57 -1.17
N HIS A 146 9.05 6.51 -1.17
CA HIS A 146 9.29 5.67 -2.32
C HIS A 146 8.77 4.25 -2.09
N TRP A 147 8.13 3.69 -3.10
CA TRP A 147 7.70 2.30 -3.16
C TRP A 147 8.11 1.67 -4.49
N LEU A 148 8.48 0.40 -4.47
CA LEU A 148 8.55 -0.39 -5.70
C LEU A 148 7.12 -0.65 -6.18
N ALA A 149 6.82 -0.29 -7.42
CA ALA A 149 5.49 -0.39 -7.98
C ALA A 149 5.54 -0.87 -9.43
N GLY A 150 4.44 -1.42 -9.90
CA GLY A 150 4.25 -1.80 -11.30
C GLY A 150 3.80 -0.61 -12.12
N SER A 151 4.31 -0.51 -13.34
CA SER A 151 3.74 0.39 -14.32
C SER A 151 2.37 -0.12 -14.76
N ARG A 152 1.38 0.77 -14.83
CA ARG A 152 0.06 0.43 -15.40
C ARG A 152 0.06 0.33 -16.92
N LYS A 153 1.17 0.67 -17.58
CA LYS A 153 1.34 0.50 -19.01
C LYS A 153 1.62 -0.98 -19.32
N PRO A 154 0.98 -1.55 -20.35
CA PRO A 154 1.27 -2.92 -20.76
C PRO A 154 2.78 -3.11 -20.99
N SER A 155 3.34 -4.24 -20.56
CA SER A 155 4.74 -4.64 -20.79
C SER A 155 5.82 -3.66 -20.30
N SER A 156 5.48 -2.71 -19.43
CA SER A 156 6.46 -1.79 -18.85
C SER A 156 7.11 -2.40 -17.59
N PRO A 157 8.41 -2.16 -17.35
CA PRO A 157 9.09 -2.66 -16.17
C PRO A 157 8.50 -2.05 -14.88
N SER A 158 8.83 -2.66 -13.75
CA SER A 158 8.61 -2.05 -12.43
C SER A 158 9.34 -0.71 -12.34
N VAL A 159 8.73 0.22 -11.60
CA VAL A 159 9.23 1.57 -11.37
C VAL A 159 9.35 1.82 -9.87
N ILE A 160 10.10 2.84 -9.50
CA ILE A 160 10.05 3.40 -8.16
C ILE A 160 9.05 4.55 -8.19
N ALA A 161 7.90 4.35 -7.55
CA ALA A 161 6.90 5.38 -7.36
C ALA A 161 7.30 6.28 -6.19
N ALA A 162 7.49 7.57 -6.44
CA ALA A 162 7.90 8.55 -5.44
C ALA A 162 6.75 9.52 -5.13
N PHE A 163 6.21 9.50 -3.92
CA PHE A 163 5.20 10.46 -3.47
C PHE A 163 5.88 11.64 -2.79
N ASN A 164 5.85 12.80 -3.42
CA ASN A 164 6.44 14.01 -2.87
C ASN A 164 5.52 14.61 -1.79
N LEU A 165 6.08 14.84 -0.60
CA LEU A 165 5.28 15.26 0.57
C LEU A 165 4.86 16.73 0.53
N THR A 166 5.55 17.57 -0.22
CA THR A 166 5.27 19.01 -0.29
C THR A 166 4.11 19.31 -1.21
N ASN A 167 4.13 18.76 -2.42
CA ASN A 167 3.09 18.97 -3.43
C ASN A 167 2.04 17.84 -3.43
N GLU A 168 2.29 16.74 -2.72
CA GLU A 168 1.38 15.60 -2.55
C GLU A 168 0.97 14.93 -3.87
N VAL A 169 1.92 14.83 -4.80
CA VAL A 169 1.77 14.11 -6.07
C VAL A 169 2.82 13.02 -6.21
N PHE A 170 2.56 12.10 -7.15
CA PHE A 170 3.50 11.05 -7.52
C PHE A 170 4.39 11.44 -8.70
N ASP A 171 5.65 11.08 -8.61
CA ASP A 171 6.63 11.07 -9.69
C ASP A 171 7.12 9.64 -9.97
N GLU A 172 7.59 9.41 -11.20
CA GLU A 172 8.20 8.14 -11.61
C GLU A 172 9.72 8.25 -11.55
N ILE A 173 10.36 7.26 -10.95
CA ILE A 173 11.81 7.06 -11.06
C ILE A 173 12.03 5.67 -11.68
N PRO A 174 12.61 5.56 -12.89
CA PRO A 174 12.94 4.26 -13.45
C PRO A 174 13.94 3.54 -12.53
N VAL A 175 13.81 2.23 -12.41
CA VAL A 175 14.80 1.42 -11.68
C VAL A 175 16.15 1.57 -12.39
N PRO A 176 17.27 1.76 -11.66
CA PRO A 176 18.57 1.92 -12.29
C PRO A 176 18.89 0.77 -13.25
N ASP A 177 19.38 1.09 -14.44
CA ASP A 177 19.85 0.08 -15.39
C ASP A 177 21.08 -0.64 -14.82
N ALA A 178 21.06 -1.97 -14.89
CA ALA A 178 22.12 -2.82 -14.37
C ALA A 178 23.51 -2.55 -15.02
N GLN A 179 23.56 -1.83 -16.14
CA GLN A 179 24.81 -1.42 -16.80
C GLN A 179 25.52 -0.21 -16.15
N MET A 180 24.91 0.45 -15.16
CA MET A 180 25.53 1.59 -14.46
C MET A 180 26.52 1.19 -13.35
N PHE A 181 26.68 -0.09 -13.05
CA PHE A 181 27.67 -0.60 -12.08
C PHE A 181 28.87 -1.24 -12.80
N VAL A 182 29.55 -0.47 -13.64
CA VAL A 182 30.93 -0.81 -14.05
C VAL A 182 31.81 0.32 -13.55
N ALA A 183 32.43 0.10 -12.40
CA ALA A 183 33.50 0.93 -11.87
C ALA A 183 34.85 0.36 -12.31
#